data_AF-A0A952LBJ0-F1
#
_entry.id   AF-A0A952LBJ0-F1
#
_cell.length_a   1.000
_cell.length_b   1.000
_cell.length_c   1.000
_cell.angle_alpha   90.00
_cell.angle_beta   90.00
_cell.angle_gamma   90.00
#
_symmetry.space_group_name_H-M   'P 1'
#
loop_
_entity.id
_entity.type
_entity.pdbx_description
1 polymer ?
#
loop_
_entity_poly.entity_id
_entity_poly.type
_entity_poly.pdbx_seq_one_letter_code
_entity_poly.pdbx_strand_id
1 'polypeptide(L)' 'TTAAEAEAMLGDSVSVYLDGGPSGTRYDPAKARAGSTIVDATGLEHPDGKLRIVRHGVISDAEIVRVVGAERCA' A
#
# COMPACT_ATOMS: atom_id res chain seq x y z
N THR A 1 -13.86 3.04 -1.75
CA THR A 1 -13.60 2.22 -0.55
C THR A 1 -14.78 1.35 -0.15
N THR A 2 -15.98 1.51 -0.73
CA THR A 2 -17.14 0.64 -0.52
C THR A 2 -17.45 -0.24 -1.75
N ALA A 3 -18.27 -1.29 -1.58
CA ALA A 3 -18.75 -2.10 -2.69
C ALA A 3 -19.66 -1.32 -3.65
N ALA A 4 -20.52 -0.44 -3.13
CA ALA A 4 -21.40 0.41 -3.95
C ALA A 4 -20.62 1.37 -4.86
N GLU A 5 -19.51 1.93 -4.38
CA GLU A 5 -18.61 2.74 -5.23
C GLU A 5 -17.95 1.90 -6.33
N ALA A 6 -17.57 0.66 -6.02
CA ALA A 6 -17.00 -0.25 -7.03
C ALA A 6 -18.04 -0.64 -8.09
N GLU A 7 -19.27 -0.94 -7.70
CA GLU A 7 -20.38 -1.24 -8.62
C GLU A 7 -20.71 -0.03 -9.50
N ALA A 8 -20.76 1.17 -8.94
CA ALA A 8 -20.98 2.39 -9.71
C ALA A 8 -19.88 2.64 -10.77
N MET A 9 -18.64 2.19 -10.50
CA MET A 9 -17.52 2.33 -11.43
C MET A 9 -17.46 1.23 -12.50
N LEU A 10 -17.80 -0.02 -12.15
CA LEU A 10 -17.52 -1.20 -12.98
C LEU A 10 -18.80 -1.84 -13.55
N GLY A 11 -19.96 -1.64 -12.93
CA GLY A 11 -21.25 -2.18 -13.38
C GLY A 11 -21.19 -3.66 -13.74
N ASP A 12 -21.75 -4.01 -14.90
CA ASP A 12 -21.82 -5.40 -15.36
C ASP A 12 -20.49 -5.96 -15.91
N SER A 13 -19.40 -5.18 -15.90
CA SER A 13 -18.06 -5.68 -16.31
C SER A 13 -17.47 -6.69 -15.31
N VAL A 14 -18.03 -6.74 -14.11
CA VAL A 14 -17.67 -7.67 -13.03
C VAL A 14 -18.92 -8.42 -12.60
N SER A 15 -18.83 -9.74 -12.54
CA SER A 15 -19.99 -10.60 -12.26
C SER A 15 -20.40 -10.65 -10.78
N VAL A 16 -19.51 -10.24 -9.86
CA VAL A 16 -19.72 -10.35 -8.41
C VAL A 16 -19.06 -9.18 -7.67
N TYR A 17 -19.81 -8.57 -6.75
CA TYR A 17 -19.32 -7.60 -5.76
C TYR A 17 -19.46 -8.19 -4.36
N LEU A 18 -18.39 -8.15 -3.57
CA LEU A 18 -18.39 -8.61 -2.18
C LEU A 18 -18.43 -7.41 -1.24
N ASP A 19 -19.54 -7.24 -0.52
CA ASP A 19 -19.69 -6.15 0.45
C ASP A 19 -19.17 -6.56 1.84
N GLY A 20 -18.02 -5.98 2.20
CA GLY A 20 -17.41 -6.08 3.54
C GLY A 20 -17.44 -4.77 4.33
N GLY A 21 -18.23 -3.79 3.90
CA GLY A 21 -18.22 -2.43 4.43
C GLY A 21 -17.03 -1.57 3.97
N PRO A 22 -16.90 -0.34 4.50
CA PRO A 22 -15.85 0.61 4.07
C PRO A 22 -14.43 0.14 4.40
N SER A 23 -13.56 0.15 3.39
CA SER A 23 -12.13 -0.08 3.58
C SER A 23 -11.44 1.09 4.27
N GLY A 24 -10.34 0.81 4.98
CA GLY A 24 -9.50 1.84 5.61
C GLY A 24 -9.97 2.36 6.96
N THR A 25 -10.97 1.71 7.57
CA THR A 25 -11.53 2.10 8.88
C THR A 25 -10.71 1.61 10.07
N ARG A 26 -9.76 0.69 9.87
CA ARG A 26 -8.97 0.04 10.94
C ARG A 26 -7.64 0.72 11.25
N TYR A 27 -7.27 1.74 10.49
CA TYR A 27 -6.02 2.49 10.66
C TYR A 27 -6.29 3.98 10.54
N ASP A 28 -5.40 4.78 11.12
CA ASP A 28 -5.58 6.22 11.22
C ASP A 28 -5.77 6.87 9.84
N PRO A 29 -6.95 7.50 9.57
CA PRO A 29 -7.24 8.19 8.32
C PRO A 29 -6.39 9.44 8.10
N ALA A 30 -5.68 9.95 9.12
CA ALA A 30 -4.76 11.08 8.98
C ALA A 30 -3.57 10.77 8.05
N LYS A 31 -3.33 9.50 7.72
CA LYS A 31 -2.40 9.13 6.64
C LYS A 31 -3.10 9.37 5.31
N ALA A 32 -2.65 10.40 4.58
CA ALA A 32 -3.13 10.85 3.27
C ALA A 32 -3.14 9.79 2.14
N ARG A 33 -2.88 8.51 2.43
CA ARG A 33 -2.76 7.43 1.45
C ARG A 33 -3.49 6.18 1.91
N ALA A 34 -4.56 5.84 1.19
CA ALA A 34 -5.42 4.70 1.50
C ALA A 34 -4.93 3.35 0.95
N GLY A 35 -3.95 3.34 0.05
CA GLY A 35 -3.44 2.12 -0.59
C GLY A 35 -2.22 1.50 0.10
N SER A 36 -1.89 0.25 -0.26
CA SER A 36 -0.68 -0.43 0.21
C SER A 36 0.58 0.35 -0.15
N THR A 37 1.56 0.35 0.74
CA THR A 37 2.92 0.77 0.40
C THR A 37 3.55 -0.29 -0.49
N ILE A 38 4.14 0.11 -1.62
CA ILE A 38 4.81 -0.81 -2.54
C ILE A 38 6.31 -0.50 -2.49
N VAL A 39 7.10 -1.56 -2.35
CA VAL A 39 8.57 -1.50 -2.31
C VAL A 39 9.15 -2.36 -3.41
N ASP A 40 10.24 -1.90 -3.99
CA ASP A 40 11.13 -2.68 -4.81
C ASP A 40 12.30 -3.14 -3.93
N ALA A 41 12.30 -4.43 -3.62
CA ALA A 41 13.28 -5.06 -2.75
C ALA A 41 14.29 -5.90 -3.53
N THR A 42 14.22 -5.90 -4.87
CA THR A 42 15.11 -6.71 -5.73
C THR A 42 16.58 -6.38 -5.51
N GLY A 43 16.91 -5.13 -5.18
CA GLY A 43 18.28 -4.74 -4.86
C GLY A 43 18.84 -5.36 -3.58
N LEU A 44 18.01 -5.80 -2.61
CA LEU A 44 18.49 -6.24 -1.30
C LEU A 44 19.31 -7.54 -1.33
N GLU A 45 19.27 -8.30 -2.43
CA GLU A 45 20.11 -9.48 -2.62
C GLU A 45 21.60 -9.14 -2.83
N HIS A 46 21.92 -7.89 -3.18
CA HIS A 46 23.29 -7.44 -3.36
C HIS A 46 23.86 -6.81 -2.08
N PRO A 47 25.18 -6.97 -1.82
CA PRO A 47 25.83 -6.41 -0.63
C PRO A 47 25.53 -4.92 -0.40
N ASP A 48 25.57 -4.12 -1.47
CA ASP A 48 25.36 -2.66 -1.44
C ASP A 48 23.99 -2.24 -1.99
N GLY A 49 23.13 -3.21 -2.30
CA GLY A 49 21.82 -2.91 -2.86
C GLY A 49 20.82 -2.43 -1.82
N LYS A 50 19.84 -1.66 -2.30
CA LYS A 50 18.92 -0.89 -1.47
C LYS A 50 17.47 -1.19 -1.82
N LEU A 51 16.60 -1.08 -0.82
CA LEU A 51 15.16 -1.06 -0.98
C LEU A 51 14.72 0.33 -1.44
N ARG A 52 13.82 0.36 -2.42
CA ARG A 52 13.22 1.60 -2.92
C ARG A 52 11.71 1.58 -2.71
N ILE A 53 11.17 2.65 -2.14
CA ILE A 53 9.71 2.81 -2.03
C ILE A 53 9.20 3.30 -3.39
N VAL A 54 8.38 2.50 -4.06
CA VAL A 54 7.83 2.84 -5.40
C VAL A 54 6.45 3.49 -5.29
N ARG A 55 5.74 3.27 -4.17
CA ARG A 55 4.50 3.95 -3.84
C ARG A 55 4.36 4.07 -2.34
N HIS A 56 4.34 5.30 -1.81
CA HIS A 56 3.99 5.52 -0.40
C HIS A 56 2.52 5.17 -0.18
N GLY A 57 2.23 4.53 0.96
CA GLY A 57 0.91 4.02 1.32
C GLY A 57 0.67 4.07 2.83
N VAL A 58 -0.14 3.14 3.34
CA VAL A 58 -0.54 3.09 4.76
C VAL A 58 0.62 2.82 5.73
N ILE A 59 1.66 2.10 5.29
CA ILE A 59 2.90 1.91 6.05
C ILE A 59 3.79 3.11 5.76
N SER A 60 4.18 3.84 6.81
CA SER A 60 5.03 5.02 6.67
C SER A 60 6.46 4.63 6.31
N ASP A 61 7.13 5.52 5.59
CA ASP A 61 8.54 5.41 5.25
C ASP A 61 9.40 5.20 6.51
N ALA A 62 9.08 5.90 7.61
CA ALA A 62 9.75 5.73 8.89
C ALA A 62 9.64 4.30 9.45
N GLU A 63 8.49 3.64 9.32
CA GLU A 63 8.31 2.26 9.78
C GLU A 63 9.10 1.28 8.91
N ILE A 64 9.22 1.55 7.60
CA ILE A 64 10.06 0.75 6.69
C ILE A 64 11.53 0.95 7.05
N VAL A 65 11.99 2.19 7.17
CA VAL A 65 13.37 2.53 7.53
C VAL A 65 13.74 1.93 8.89
N ARG A 66 12.83 1.95 9.87
CA ARG A 66 13.03 1.33 11.20
C ARG A 66 13.35 -0.16 11.12
N VAL A 67 12.76 -0.87 10.16
CA VAL A 67 12.96 -2.32 9.99
C VAL A 67 14.15 -2.64 9.08
N VAL A 68 14.32 -1.87 7.99
CA VAL A 68 15.30 -2.16 6.93
C VAL A 68 16.67 -1.57 7.21
N GLY A 69 16.75 -0.45 7.95
CA GLY A 69 17.95 0.36 8.10
C GLY A 69 18.00 1.50 7.08
N ALA A 70 18.41 2.70 7.51
CA ALA A 70 18.45 3.89 6.64
C ALA A 70 19.48 3.75 5.51
N GLU A 71 20.59 3.06 5.78
CA GLU A 71 21.66 2.76 4.83
C GLU A 71 21.22 1.81 3.71
N ARG A 72 20.22 0.97 3.98
CA ARG A 72 19.62 0.01 3.06
C ARG A 72 18.41 0.57 2.31
N CYS A 73 18.02 1.82 2.55
CA CYS A 73 16.95 2.51 1.82
C CYS A 73 17.54 3.51 0.81
N ALA A 74 16.91 3.60 -0.36
CA ALA A 74 17.24 4.53 -1.44
C ALA A 74 16.35 5.78 -1.43
#